data_AF-A0A6P1NGT5-F1
#
_entry.id   AF-A0A6P1NGT5-F1
#
_cell.length_a   1.000
_cell.length_b   1.000
_cell.length_c   1.000
_cell.angle_alpha   90.00
_cell.angle_beta   90.00
_cell.angle_gamma   90.00
#
_symmetry.space_group_name_H-M   'P 1'
#
loop_
_entity.id
_entity.type
_entity.pdbx_description
1 polymer ?
#
loop_
_entity_poly.entity_id
_entity_poly.type
_entity_poly.pdbx_seq_one_letter_code
_entity_poly.pdbx_strand_id
1 'polypeptide(L)'
;MKHEFVNPLKPIGYMEPEVLQHEAAVRLFIGRVATLVDELDSVARTVNADSPATARHLRLVSQQMSAMALTALETWPKGPQR
;
A
#
# COMPACT_ATOMS: atom_id res chain seq x y z
N MET A 1 49.93 -14.67 12.25
CA MET A 1 49.09 -14.39 11.08
C MET A 1 47.83 -15.24 11.19
N LYS A 2 46.66 -14.65 11.45
CA LYS A 2 45.39 -15.38 11.49
C LYS A 2 44.83 -15.40 10.07
N HIS A 3 44.81 -16.56 9.44
CA HIS A 3 44.11 -16.73 8.16
C HIS A 3 42.61 -16.81 8.45
N GLU A 4 41.90 -15.72 8.19
CA GLU A 4 40.44 -15.73 8.13
C GLU A 4 40.03 -16.53 6.90
N PHE A 5 39.54 -17.74 7.11
CA PHE A 5 38.93 -18.55 6.06
C PHE A 5 37.57 -17.94 5.74
N VAL A 6 37.52 -17.10 4.69
CA VAL A 6 36.27 -16.61 4.13
C VAL A 6 35.57 -17.81 3.48
N ASN A 7 34.49 -18.27 4.10
CA ASN A 7 33.68 -19.37 3.61
C ASN A 7 33.04 -18.99 2.25
N PRO A 8 33.35 -19.68 1.14
CA PRO A 8 32.84 -19.37 -0.19
C PRO A 8 31.37 -19.74 -0.39
N LEU A 9 30.73 -20.33 0.63
CA LEU A 9 29.32 -20.71 0.64
C LEU A 9 28.41 -19.70 1.35
N LYS A 10 28.90 -18.50 1.72
CA LYS A 10 27.97 -17.43 2.11
C LYS A 10 27.13 -17.09 0.88
N PRO A 11 25.82 -17.40 0.88
CA PRO A 11 24.98 -17.03 -0.23
C PRO A 11 24.96 -15.51 -0.26
N ILE A 12 25.24 -14.96 -1.43
CA ILE A 12 25.00 -13.57 -1.77
C ILE A 12 23.52 -13.32 -1.47
N GLY A 13 23.25 -12.51 -0.45
CA GLY A 13 21.96 -11.89 -0.08
C GLY A 13 20.70 -12.65 -0.50
N TYR A 14 20.28 -13.64 0.29
CA TYR A 14 18.85 -13.97 0.32
C TYR A 14 18.14 -12.79 0.96
N MET A 15 17.53 -11.93 0.15
CA MET A 15 16.52 -11.00 0.62
C MET A 15 15.44 -11.85 1.30
N GLU A 16 15.23 -11.65 2.60
CA GLU A 16 14.33 -12.47 3.41
C GLU A 16 12.96 -12.57 2.71
N PRO A 17 12.39 -13.77 2.51
CA PRO A 17 11.10 -13.97 1.86
C PRO A 17 9.98 -13.08 2.42
N GLU A 18 10.07 -12.75 3.71
CA GLU A 18 9.13 -11.87 4.41
C GLU A 18 9.14 -10.43 3.87
N VAL A 19 10.31 -9.88 3.50
CA VAL A 19 10.43 -8.52 2.95
C VAL A 19 9.75 -8.44 1.57
N LEU A 20 9.92 -9.46 0.74
CA LEU A 20 9.27 -9.53 -0.58
C LEU A 20 7.76 -9.70 -0.48
N GLN A 21 7.27 -10.50 0.48
CA GLN A 21 5.83 -10.64 0.76
C GLN A 21 5.22 -9.34 1.28
N HIS A 22 5.97 -8.62 2.11
CA HIS A 22 5.56 -7.33 2.64
C HIS A 22 5.38 -6.28 1.55
N GLU A 23 6.36 -6.12 0.65
CA GLU A 23 6.24 -5.20 -0.48
C GLU A 23 5.08 -5.57 -1.41
N ALA A 24 4.87 -6.86 -1.67
CA ALA A 24 3.75 -7.32 -2.48
C ALA A 24 2.39 -6.99 -1.84
N ALA A 25 2.27 -7.17 -0.52
CA ALA A 25 1.07 -6.81 0.23
C ALA A 25 0.79 -5.30 0.20
N VAL A 26 1.83 -4.47 0.37
CA VAL A 26 1.72 -3.00 0.28
C VAL A 26 1.29 -2.56 -1.12
N ARG A 27 1.89 -3.11 -2.17
CA ARG A 27 1.50 -2.80 -3.56
C ARG A 27 0.06 -3.19 -3.86
N LEU A 28 -0.37 -4.36 -3.40
CA LEU A 28 -1.74 -4.83 -3.56
C LEU A 28 -2.74 -3.93 -2.80
N PHE A 29 -2.40 -3.54 -1.57
CA PHE A 29 -3.21 -2.62 -0.78
C PHE A 29 -3.38 -1.26 -1.48
N ILE A 30 -2.27 -0.65 -1.91
CA ILE A 30 -2.29 0.62 -2.66
C ILE A 30 -3.14 0.49 -3.92
N GLY A 31 -2.96 -0.58 -4.70
CA GLY A 31 -3.72 -0.82 -5.92
C GLY A 31 -5.23 -0.90 -5.65
N ARG A 32 -5.64 -1.64 -4.60
CA ARG A 32 -7.05 -1.78 -4.23
C ARG A 32 -7.68 -0.48 -3.76
N VAL A 33 -6.96 0.31 -2.96
CA VAL A 33 -7.45 1.62 -2.51
C VAL A 33 -7.59 2.58 -3.69
N ALA A 34 -6.61 2.62 -4.59
CA ALA A 34 -6.67 3.47 -5.78
C ALA A 34 -7.89 3.13 -6.65
N THR A 35 -8.11 1.83 -6.93
CA THR A 35 -9.31 1.39 -7.66
C THR A 35 -10.60 1.81 -6.98
N LEU A 36 -10.71 1.65 -5.65
CA LEU A 36 -11.90 2.07 -4.91
C LEU A 36 -12.15 3.58 -5.01
N VAL A 37 -11.10 4.39 -4.90
CA VAL A 37 -11.17 5.85 -5.02
C VAL A 37 -11.66 6.26 -6.41
N ASP A 38 -11.14 5.63 -7.46
CA ASP A 38 -11.55 5.86 -8.85
C ASP A 38 -13.01 5.46 -9.10
N GLU A 39 -13.44 4.31 -8.56
CA GLU A 39 -14.82 3.85 -8.66
C GLU A 39 -15.79 4.81 -7.95
N LEU A 40 -15.43 5.30 -6.76
CA LEU A 40 -16.24 6.28 -6.04
C LEU A 40 -16.36 7.61 -6.79
N ASP A 41 -15.28 8.09 -7.42
CA ASP A 41 -15.35 9.31 -8.25
C ASP A 41 -16.22 9.10 -9.51
N SER A 42 -16.10 7.92 -10.15
CA SER A 42 -16.93 7.54 -11.29
C SER A 42 -18.42 7.51 -10.94
N VAL A 43 -18.79 6.86 -9.83
CA VAL A 43 -20.18 6.85 -9.35
C VAL A 43 -20.63 8.26 -8.98
N ALA A 44 -19.80 9.05 -8.30
CA ALA A 44 -20.12 10.42 -7.93
C ALA A 44 -20.40 11.29 -9.16
N ARG A 45 -19.65 11.15 -10.26
CA ARG A 45 -19.92 11.85 -11.53
C ARG A 45 -21.25 11.43 -12.13
N THR A 46 -21.53 10.12 -12.12
CA THR A 46 -22.75 9.54 -12.70
C THR A 46 -24.01 10.07 -11.99
N VAL A 47 -23.99 10.09 -10.65
CA VAL A 47 -25.18 10.50 -9.87
C VAL A 47 -25.27 12.01 -9.63
N ASN A 48 -24.31 12.81 -10.10
CA ASN A 48 -24.23 14.24 -9.77
C ASN A 48 -25.41 15.05 -10.29
N ALA A 49 -25.98 14.67 -11.43
CA ALA A 49 -27.12 15.36 -12.02
C ALA A 49 -28.41 15.12 -11.22
N ASP A 50 -28.63 13.88 -10.80
CA ASP A 50 -29.88 13.47 -10.13
C ASP A 50 -29.82 13.65 -8.60
N SER A 51 -28.63 13.50 -8.00
CA SER A 51 -28.41 13.64 -6.57
C SER A 51 -27.04 14.28 -6.25
N PRO A 52 -26.94 15.62 -6.29
CA PRO A 52 -25.69 16.33 -6.02
C PRO A 52 -25.21 16.17 -4.56
N ALA A 53 -26.13 16.00 -3.61
CA ALA A 53 -25.78 15.73 -2.21
C ALA A 53 -25.09 14.36 -2.05
N THR A 54 -25.62 13.32 -2.71
CA THR A 54 -24.99 11.99 -2.74
C THR A 54 -23.63 12.04 -3.42
N ALA A 55 -23.52 12.71 -4.57
CA ALA A 55 -22.24 12.87 -5.26
C ALA A 55 -21.18 13.57 -4.39
N ARG A 56 -21.56 14.62 -3.66
CA ARG A 56 -20.68 15.28 -2.69
C ARG A 56 -20.26 14.33 -1.57
N HIS A 57 -21.20 13.56 -1.02
CA HIS A 57 -20.91 12.59 0.02
C HIS A 57 -19.92 11.52 -0.46
N LEU A 58 -20.11 10.97 -1.66
CA LEU A 58 -19.20 9.98 -2.26
C LEU A 58 -17.78 10.55 -2.43
N ARG A 59 -17.64 11.80 -2.87
CA ARG A 59 -16.32 12.47 -2.96
C ARG A 59 -15.66 12.63 -1.60
N LEU A 60 -16.42 12.98 -0.56
CA LEU A 60 -15.90 13.08 0.81
C LEU A 60 -15.45 11.71 1.34
N VAL A 61 -16.27 10.67 1.13
CA VAL A 61 -15.91 9.28 1.51
C VAL A 61 -14.65 8.83 0.78
N SER A 62 -14.51 9.12 -0.51
CA SER A 62 -13.31 8.81 -1.29
C SER A 62 -12.04 9.49 -0.72
N GLN A 63 -12.15 10.76 -0.32
CA GLN A 63 -11.07 11.48 0.36
C GLN A 63 -10.72 10.87 1.72
N GLN A 64 -11.73 10.50 2.52
CA GLN A 64 -11.53 9.85 3.81
C GLN A 64 -10.84 8.49 3.65
N MET A 65 -11.24 7.69 2.66
CA MET A 65 -10.61 6.41 2.35
C MET A 65 -9.12 6.59 1.97
N SER A 66 -8.83 7.58 1.13
CA SER A 66 -7.46 7.93 0.77
C SER A 66 -6.62 8.31 2.01
N ALA A 67 -7.18 9.15 2.89
CA ALA A 67 -6.49 9.56 4.11
C ALA A 67 -6.21 8.38 5.06
N MET A 68 -7.21 7.52 5.29
CA MET A 68 -7.04 6.33 6.12
C MET A 68 -6.01 5.37 5.54
N ALA A 69 -5.98 5.21 4.22
CA ALA A 69 -5.00 4.35 3.55
C ALA A 69 -3.57 4.89 3.71
N LEU A 70 -3.37 6.21 3.61
CA LEU A 70 -2.09 6.84 3.88
C LEU A 70 -1.65 6.60 5.33
N THR A 71 -2.53 6.81 6.30
CA THR A 71 -2.23 6.52 7.71
C THR A 71 -1.91 5.04 7.93
N ALA A 72 -2.63 4.12 7.26
CA ALA A 72 -2.34 2.69 7.35
C ALA A 72 -0.96 2.36 6.79
N LEU A 73 -0.51 3.02 5.71
CA LEU A 73 0.83 2.86 5.14
C LEU A 73 1.92 3.45 6.04
N GLU A 74 1.66 4.60 6.67
CA GLU A 74 2.59 5.24 7.60
C GLU A 74 2.83 4.40 8.86
N THR A 75 1.77 3.79 9.36
CA THR A 75 1.78 2.92 10.55
C THR A 75 2.06 1.45 10.22
N TRP A 76 2.34 1.15 8.95
CA TRP A 76 2.55 -0.21 8.49
C TRP A 76 3.81 -0.82 9.13
N PRO A 77 3.79 -2.07 9.62
CA PRO A 77 4.92 -2.65 10.36
C PRO A 77 6.17 -2.76 9.49
N LYS A 78 7.13 -1.87 9.67
CA LYS A 78 8.43 -1.99 9.00
C LYS A 78 9.14 -3.18 9.65
N GLY A 79 9.55 -4.17 8.86
CA GLY A 79 10.22 -5.38 9.34
C GLY A 79 11.42 -5.06 10.27
N PRO A 80 11.95 -6.07 10.99
CA PRO A 80 13.01 -5.84 11.96
C PRO A 80 14.16 -5.03 11.36
N GLN A 81 14.35 -3.80 11.85
CA GLN A 81 15.49 -2.97 11.49
C GLN A 81 16.73 -3.66 12.07
N ARG A 82 17.51 -4.33 11.23
CA ARG A 82 18.83 -4.85 11.58
C ARG A 82 19.91 -3.83 11.26
#